data_AF-A0A2K9NFR5-F1
#
_entry.id   AF-A0A2K9NFR5-F1
#
_cell.length_a   1.000
_cell.length_b   1.000
_cell.length_c   1.000
_cell.angle_alpha   90.00
_cell.angle_beta   90.00
_cell.angle_gamma   90.00
#
_symmetry.space_group_name_H-M   'P 1'
#
loop_
_entity.id
_entity.type
_entity.pdbx_description
1 polymer ?
#
loop_
_entity_poly.entity_id
_entity_poly.type
_entity_poly.pdbx_seq_one_letter_code
_entity_poly.pdbx_strand_id
1 'polypeptide(L)'
;MTHDAQVSRRAFLGGAASVAAMAFIPAPPAPAAVPVVEVAPAVATAKPMFGFSTHGGVWEIDFPTRDAALKAAREYHGDDDSFEVGEVRRIRMHVHGELNEAAADALINGGEVFDHLTAYLADCNQDADFEGELSEAFTRAWIADHEDMDAQCRAAISAAIVRAGDPILATQVAVSDPRKHDLSDEIFEALASDDTLQADLHRIITAWVDKHDLWEAGHALSTSNVEKHFAIMPAPEVPA
;
A
#
# COMPACT_ATOMS: atom_id res chain seq x y z
N MET A 1 22.54 21.90 13.59
CA MET A 1 22.38 20.85 12.56
C MET A 1 22.54 19.55 13.32
N THR A 2 21.52 18.73 13.53
CA THR A 2 20.48 18.27 12.60
C THR A 2 19.14 18.07 13.32
N HIS A 3 18.06 18.16 12.55
CA HIS A 3 16.69 17.88 12.97
C HIS A 3 16.53 16.41 13.35
N ASP A 4 15.99 16.14 14.53
CA ASP A 4 15.21 14.93 14.79
C ASP A 4 13.84 15.37 15.30
N ALA A 5 12.89 15.39 14.37
CA ALA A 5 11.48 15.37 14.69
C ALA A 5 10.93 14.06 14.13
N GLN A 6 11.12 12.97 14.87
CA GLN A 6 10.28 11.78 14.68
C GLN A 6 9.00 11.99 15.49
N VAL A 7 7.90 12.25 14.80
CA VAL A 7 6.56 12.19 15.38
C VAL A 7 6.08 10.74 15.26
N SER A 8 5.67 10.14 16.38
CA SER A 8 5.21 8.75 16.42
C SER A 8 3.77 8.59 15.90
N ARG A 9 3.46 7.47 15.21
CA ARG A 9 2.12 7.13 14.67
C ARG A 9 1.03 7.09 15.75
N ARG A 10 1.40 6.96 17.04
CA ARG A 10 0.46 6.93 18.18
C ARG A 10 -0.08 8.29 18.59
N ALA A 11 0.55 9.41 18.20
CA ALA A 11 0.07 10.76 18.54
C ALA A 11 -1.08 11.25 17.65
N PHE A 12 -1.33 10.63 16.49
CA PHE A 12 -2.40 11.02 15.57
C PHE A 12 -3.75 10.32 15.86
N LEU A 13 -3.73 9.11 16.41
CA LEU A 13 -4.94 8.31 16.67
C LEU A 13 -5.80 8.79 17.87
N GLY A 14 -5.63 10.04 18.35
CA GLY A 14 -6.23 10.52 19.60
C GLY A 14 -6.71 11.96 19.61
N GLY A 15 -7.31 12.49 18.53
CA GLY A 15 -7.72 13.91 18.53
C GLY A 15 -8.81 14.33 17.55
N ALA A 16 -10.07 14.13 17.95
CA ALA A 16 -11.27 14.90 17.59
C ALA A 16 -11.71 15.00 16.12
N ALA A 17 -12.64 14.10 15.73
CA ALA A 17 -13.65 14.42 14.73
C ALA A 17 -15.04 14.42 15.39
N SER A 18 -15.62 15.61 15.54
CA SER A 18 -17.05 15.79 15.70
C SER A 18 -17.52 16.61 14.52
N VAL A 19 -18.27 15.99 13.60
CA VAL A 19 -18.94 16.69 12.50
C VAL A 19 -20.39 16.20 12.44
N ALA A 20 -21.30 17.17 12.37
CA ALA A 20 -22.73 17.00 12.41
C ALA A 20 -23.28 16.30 11.16
N ALA A 21 -24.25 15.42 11.37
CA ALA A 21 -25.01 14.76 10.31
C ALA A 21 -26.02 15.74 9.67
N MET A 22 -25.98 15.86 8.35
CA MET A 22 -27.12 16.37 7.56
C MET A 22 -27.90 15.19 6.96
N ALA A 23 -29.22 15.28 7.08
CA ALA A 23 -30.16 14.25 6.63
C ALA A 23 -30.36 14.31 5.11
N PHE A 24 -30.14 13.17 4.43
CA PHE A 24 -30.49 12.96 3.03
C PHE A 24 -31.83 12.22 2.95
N ILE A 25 -32.73 12.66 2.07
CA ILE A 25 -34.01 11.97 1.79
C ILE A 25 -33.77 11.02 0.61
N PRO A 26 -33.99 9.69 0.74
CA PRO A 26 -33.78 8.76 -0.35
C PRO A 26 -34.95 8.74 -1.35
N ALA A 27 -34.61 8.61 -2.64
CA ALA A 27 -35.54 8.35 -3.74
C ALA A 27 -36.08 6.89 -3.70
N PRO A 28 -37.25 6.62 -4.32
CA PRO A 28 -37.88 5.29 -4.25
C PRO A 28 -37.09 4.22 -5.03
N PRO A 29 -37.14 2.95 -4.57
CA PRO A 29 -36.31 1.87 -5.11
C PRO A 29 -36.81 1.38 -6.47
N ALA A 30 -35.86 1.17 -7.40
CA ALA A 30 -36.08 0.44 -8.65
C ALA A 30 -36.33 -1.05 -8.37
N PRO A 31 -37.07 -1.77 -9.24
CA PRO A 31 -37.38 -3.18 -9.05
C PRO A 31 -36.11 -4.04 -9.03
N ALA A 32 -35.99 -4.87 -7.99
CA ALA A 32 -34.84 -5.70 -7.73
C ALA A 32 -34.66 -6.80 -8.80
N ALA A 33 -33.54 -6.74 -9.52
CA ALA A 33 -33.04 -7.90 -10.24
C ALA A 33 -32.61 -8.96 -9.20
N VAL A 34 -33.03 -10.21 -9.40
CA VAL A 34 -32.60 -11.34 -8.56
C VAL A 34 -31.12 -11.58 -8.84
N PRO A 35 -30.19 -11.33 -7.90
CA PRO A 35 -28.78 -11.58 -8.15
C PRO A 35 -28.54 -13.08 -8.22
N VAL A 36 -27.88 -13.52 -9.29
CA VAL A 36 -27.25 -14.83 -9.34
C VAL A 36 -26.10 -14.76 -8.34
N VAL A 37 -26.27 -15.40 -7.18
CA VAL A 37 -25.20 -15.50 -6.17
C VAL A 37 -24.24 -16.58 -6.67
N GLU A 38 -23.20 -16.14 -7.37
CA GLU A 38 -22.01 -16.96 -7.57
C GLU A 38 -21.34 -17.15 -6.20
N VAL A 39 -21.43 -18.36 -5.66
CA VAL A 39 -20.76 -18.70 -4.40
C VAL A 39 -19.26 -18.76 -4.70
N ALA A 40 -18.55 -17.67 -4.41
CA ALA A 40 -17.10 -17.64 -4.48
C ALA A 40 -16.53 -18.81 -3.64
N PRO A 41 -15.52 -19.55 -4.16
CA PRO A 41 -14.91 -20.63 -3.40
C PRO A 41 -14.37 -20.11 -2.07
N ALA A 42 -14.57 -20.88 -1.00
CA ALA A 42 -14.06 -20.55 0.32
C ALA A 42 -12.54 -20.36 0.25
N VAL A 43 -12.09 -19.12 0.37
CA VAL A 43 -10.67 -18.78 0.44
C VAL A 43 -10.13 -19.44 1.71
N ALA A 44 -9.22 -20.40 1.56
CA ALA A 44 -8.55 -20.99 2.70
C ALA A 44 -7.86 -19.86 3.48
N THR A 45 -8.29 -19.63 4.73
CA THR A 45 -7.67 -18.63 5.59
C THR A 45 -6.21 -19.03 5.79
N ALA A 46 -5.28 -18.22 5.31
CA ALA A 46 -3.85 -18.42 5.53
C ALA A 46 -3.61 -18.62 7.03
N LYS A 47 -2.74 -19.58 7.39
CA LYS A 47 -2.39 -19.81 8.80
C LYS A 47 -1.78 -18.52 9.36
N PRO A 48 -2.12 -18.13 10.60
CA PRO A 48 -1.53 -16.94 11.22
C PRO A 48 -0.01 -17.09 11.29
N MET A 49 0.70 -16.01 10.93
CA MET A 49 2.14 -15.89 11.09
C MET A 49 2.44 -15.10 12.36
N PHE A 50 3.69 -15.19 12.81
CA PHE A 50 4.17 -14.45 13.98
C PHE A 50 5.42 -13.67 13.61
N GLY A 51 5.68 -12.63 14.39
CA GLY A 51 6.90 -11.84 14.31
C GLY A 51 7.30 -11.26 15.66
N PHE A 52 8.48 -10.65 15.72
CA PHE A 52 8.97 -9.94 16.91
C PHE A 52 9.64 -8.61 16.55
N SER A 53 9.61 -7.66 17.48
CA SER A 53 10.20 -6.33 17.30
C SER A 53 11.71 -6.34 17.58
N THR A 54 12.54 -5.91 16.65
CA THR A 54 13.99 -5.67 16.81
C THR A 54 14.29 -4.36 17.57
N HIS A 55 15.55 -4.11 17.95
CA HIS A 55 15.96 -2.87 18.66
C HIS A 55 15.64 -1.57 17.90
N GLY A 56 15.47 -1.64 16.58
CA GLY A 56 15.10 -0.48 15.75
C GLY A 56 13.59 -0.24 15.62
N GLY A 57 12.75 -1.03 16.29
CA GLY A 57 11.29 -1.00 16.11
C GLY A 57 10.81 -1.60 14.78
N VAL A 58 11.72 -2.19 13.99
CA VAL A 58 11.42 -3.03 12.82
C VAL A 58 11.02 -4.41 13.30
N TRP A 59 10.13 -5.09 12.60
CA TRP A 59 9.75 -6.45 12.95
C TRP A 59 10.42 -7.48 12.05
N GLU A 60 10.80 -8.61 12.64
CA GLU A 60 11.16 -9.82 11.91
C GLU A 60 9.95 -10.75 11.92
N ILE A 61 9.52 -11.22 10.76
CA ILE A 61 8.26 -11.97 10.57
C ILE A 61 8.50 -13.36 9.96
N ASP A 62 7.48 -13.98 9.38
CA ASP A 62 7.52 -15.33 8.77
C ASP A 62 7.78 -16.49 9.75
N PHE A 63 7.51 -16.29 11.05
CA PHE A 63 7.53 -17.39 12.01
C PHE A 63 6.22 -18.18 11.97
N PRO A 64 6.27 -19.51 11.75
CA PRO A 64 5.06 -20.32 11.59
C PRO A 64 4.29 -20.55 12.90
N THR A 65 4.90 -20.21 14.04
CA THR A 65 4.29 -20.35 15.37
C THR A 65 4.80 -19.26 16.30
N ARG A 66 3.98 -18.91 17.30
CA ARG A 66 4.34 -18.01 18.39
C ARG A 66 5.62 -18.42 19.11
N ASP A 67 5.77 -19.72 19.41
CA ASP A 67 6.94 -20.23 20.12
C ASP A 67 8.23 -20.10 19.30
N ALA A 68 8.14 -20.24 17.97
CA ALA A 68 9.27 -19.99 17.08
C ALA A 68 9.68 -18.51 17.10
N ALA A 69 8.71 -17.59 17.02
CA ALA A 69 8.97 -16.15 17.12
C ALA A 69 9.59 -15.78 18.48
N LEU A 70 9.05 -16.32 19.59
CA LEU A 70 9.58 -16.11 20.94
C LEU A 70 11.01 -16.59 21.08
N LYS A 71 11.31 -17.78 20.54
CA LYS A 71 12.65 -18.34 20.58
C LYS A 71 13.63 -17.44 19.82
N ALA A 72 13.26 -17.03 18.60
CA ALA A 72 14.08 -16.14 17.78
C ALA A 72 14.30 -14.78 18.45
N ALA A 73 13.25 -14.19 19.04
CA ALA A 73 13.33 -12.93 19.77
C ALA A 73 14.34 -13.01 20.93
N ARG A 74 14.31 -14.08 21.72
CA ARG A 74 15.28 -14.28 22.82
C ARG A 74 16.70 -14.49 22.32
N GLU A 75 16.87 -15.20 21.20
CA GLU A 75 18.19 -15.36 20.58
C GLU A 75 18.74 -14.02 20.06
N TYR A 76 17.86 -13.14 19.56
CA TYR A 76 18.24 -11.82 19.04
C TYR A 76 18.52 -10.79 20.15
N HIS A 77 17.62 -10.67 21.13
CA HIS A 77 17.70 -9.67 22.20
C HIS A 77 18.59 -10.11 23.37
N GLY A 78 18.70 -11.42 23.61
CA GLY A 78 19.17 -11.95 24.89
C GLY A 78 18.08 -11.93 25.96
N ASP A 79 18.34 -12.58 27.10
CA ASP A 79 17.36 -12.72 28.20
C ASP A 79 17.17 -11.42 29.03
N ASP A 80 18.10 -10.46 28.87
CA ASP A 80 18.15 -9.22 29.65
C ASP A 80 17.47 -8.03 28.98
N ASP A 81 16.94 -8.21 27.77
CA ASP A 81 16.29 -7.14 26.99
C ASP A 81 14.78 -7.35 26.90
N SER A 82 14.04 -6.25 26.78
CA SER A 82 12.59 -6.28 26.54
C SER A 82 12.30 -6.32 25.04
N PHE A 83 11.30 -7.10 24.63
CA PHE A 83 10.90 -7.24 23.23
C PHE A 83 9.39 -7.48 23.11
N GLU A 84 8.84 -7.31 21.91
CA GLU A 84 7.43 -7.60 21.59
C GLU A 84 7.35 -8.80 20.65
N VAL A 85 6.32 -9.64 20.80
CA VAL A 85 5.97 -10.72 19.87
C VAL A 85 4.50 -10.56 19.51
N GLY A 86 4.13 -10.77 18.25
CA GLY A 86 2.77 -10.53 17.78
C GLY A 86 2.34 -11.43 16.64
N GLU A 87 1.03 -11.59 16.48
CA GLU A 87 0.43 -12.21 15.30
C GLU A 87 0.47 -11.23 14.13
N VAL A 88 1.06 -11.70 13.02
CA VAL A 88 1.13 -10.99 11.75
C VAL A 88 0.16 -11.64 10.78
N ARG A 89 -0.65 -10.82 10.14
CA ARG A 89 -1.57 -11.26 9.09
C ARG A 89 -1.06 -10.79 7.75
N ARG A 90 -1.10 -11.68 6.77
CA ARG A 90 -1.00 -11.26 5.38
C ARG A 90 -2.28 -10.54 5.02
N ILE A 91 -2.14 -9.31 4.56
CA ILE A 91 -3.22 -8.57 3.95
C ILE A 91 -3.01 -8.64 2.46
N ARG A 92 -4.09 -8.99 1.76
CA ARG A 92 -4.04 -9.02 0.32
C ARG A 92 -3.94 -7.58 -0.16
N MET A 93 -2.93 -7.29 -0.96
CA MET A 93 -2.87 -6.01 -1.63
C MET A 93 -4.09 -5.80 -2.51
N HIS A 94 -4.47 -4.54 -2.63
CA HIS A 94 -5.59 -4.15 -3.45
C HIS A 94 -5.15 -3.14 -4.50
N VAL A 95 -5.33 -3.50 -5.77
CA VAL A 95 -5.29 -2.56 -6.89
C VAL A 95 -6.73 -2.07 -7.05
N HIS A 96 -7.12 -1.06 -6.28
CA HIS A 96 -8.43 -0.40 -6.42
C HIS A 96 -8.22 1.11 -6.49
N GLY A 97 -9.16 1.82 -7.08
CA GLY A 97 -9.18 3.29 -7.11
C GLY A 97 -8.98 3.89 -8.50
N GLU A 98 -9.09 5.21 -8.59
CA GLU A 98 -9.11 5.99 -9.84
C GLU A 98 -7.67 6.20 -10.35
N LEU A 99 -7.08 5.13 -10.89
CA LEU A 99 -5.71 5.12 -11.43
C LEU A 99 -5.53 6.11 -12.58
N ASN A 100 -6.59 6.38 -13.34
CA ASN A 100 -6.62 7.41 -14.38
C ASN A 100 -6.48 8.82 -13.80
N GLU A 101 -7.13 9.15 -12.68
CA GLU A 101 -6.93 10.41 -11.96
C GLU A 101 -5.48 10.51 -11.46
N ALA A 102 -4.96 9.44 -10.84
CA ALA A 102 -3.56 9.40 -10.38
C ALA A 102 -2.56 9.57 -11.53
N ALA A 103 -2.82 8.96 -12.69
CA ALA A 103 -1.99 9.12 -13.88
C ALA A 103 -2.07 10.54 -14.45
N ALA A 104 -3.24 11.17 -14.44
CA ALA A 104 -3.40 12.56 -14.87
C ALA A 104 -2.66 13.53 -13.92
N ASP A 105 -2.74 13.31 -12.61
CA ASP A 105 -2.02 14.10 -11.60
C ASP A 105 -0.50 13.94 -11.73
N ALA A 106 -0.01 12.73 -12.01
CA ALA A 106 1.41 12.48 -12.23
C ALA A 106 2.00 13.32 -13.38
N LEU A 107 1.23 13.51 -14.46
CA LEU A 107 1.65 14.33 -15.60
C LEU A 107 1.76 15.83 -15.24
N ILE A 108 0.86 16.34 -14.39
CA ILE A 108 0.89 17.75 -13.93
C ILE A 108 2.06 17.98 -12.97
N ASN A 109 2.25 17.06 -12.02
CA ASN A 109 3.25 17.23 -10.97
C ASN A 109 4.68 16.85 -11.39
N GLY A 110 4.84 16.35 -12.62
CA GLY A 110 6.13 15.97 -13.17
C GLY A 110 6.78 14.81 -12.43
N GLY A 111 5.94 13.95 -11.83
CA GLY A 111 6.38 12.70 -11.23
C GLY A 111 6.49 11.61 -12.29
N GLU A 112 7.32 10.60 -12.02
CA GLU A 112 7.28 9.38 -12.82
C GLU A 112 5.89 8.74 -12.61
N VAL A 113 5.20 8.38 -13.69
CA VAL A 113 3.82 7.85 -13.63
C VAL A 113 3.75 6.65 -12.68
N PHE A 114 4.82 5.86 -12.64
CA PHE A 114 4.97 4.78 -11.69
C PHE A 114 5.01 5.25 -10.23
N ASP A 115 5.78 6.28 -9.88
CA ASP A 115 5.93 6.74 -8.49
C ASP A 115 4.57 7.14 -7.91
N HIS A 116 3.76 7.82 -8.71
CA HIS A 116 2.39 8.17 -8.33
C HIS A 116 1.49 6.95 -8.21
N LEU A 117 1.54 6.02 -9.17
CA LEU A 117 0.72 4.82 -9.15
C LEU A 117 1.10 3.89 -7.98
N THR A 118 2.38 3.79 -7.62
CA THR A 118 2.82 2.98 -6.50
C THR A 118 2.59 3.65 -5.16
N ALA A 119 2.73 4.96 -5.05
CA ALA A 119 2.27 5.71 -3.87
C ALA A 119 0.76 5.52 -3.66
N TYR A 120 -0.03 5.52 -4.74
CA TYR A 120 -1.46 5.27 -4.68
C TYR A 120 -1.79 3.83 -4.26
N LEU A 121 -1.05 2.84 -4.78
CA LEU A 121 -1.17 1.45 -4.31
C LEU A 121 -0.79 1.31 -2.84
N ALA A 122 0.27 1.97 -2.38
CA ALA A 122 0.66 1.94 -0.97
C ALA A 122 -0.41 2.60 -0.09
N ASP A 123 -0.97 3.73 -0.52
CA ASP A 123 -2.05 4.41 0.19
C ASP A 123 -3.32 3.57 0.20
N CYS A 124 -3.69 2.83 -0.85
CA CYS A 124 -4.86 1.94 -0.78
C CYS A 124 -4.72 0.82 0.25
N ASN A 125 -3.50 0.53 0.70
CA ASN A 125 -3.20 -0.49 1.68
C ASN A 125 -2.95 0.08 3.09
N GLN A 126 -3.54 1.24 3.46
CA GLN A 126 -3.37 1.98 4.76
C GLN A 126 -3.29 1.10 6.03
N ASP A 127 -3.87 -0.11 5.99
CA ASP A 127 -3.87 -1.10 7.06
C ASP A 127 -2.56 -1.91 7.17
N ALA A 128 -1.58 -1.69 6.30
CA ALA A 128 -0.25 -2.27 6.41
C ALA A 128 0.51 -1.58 7.54
N ASP A 129 0.58 -2.23 8.71
CA ASP A 129 1.41 -1.75 9.83
C ASP A 129 2.92 -1.89 9.57
N PHE A 130 3.30 -2.57 8.48
CA PHE A 130 4.66 -2.86 8.07
C PHE A 130 5.03 -2.13 6.76
N GLU A 131 4.84 -0.81 6.73
CA GLU A 131 5.13 0.04 5.56
C GLU A 131 6.54 -0.18 4.99
N GLY A 132 7.53 -0.55 5.82
CA GLY A 132 8.90 -0.85 5.39
C GLY A 132 9.03 -2.10 4.52
N GLU A 133 8.35 -3.20 4.84
CA GLU A 133 8.45 -4.45 4.08
C GLU A 133 7.72 -4.36 2.75
N LEU A 134 6.54 -3.72 2.76
CA LEU A 134 5.81 -3.43 1.54
C LEU A 134 6.65 -2.52 0.65
N SER A 135 7.18 -1.43 1.19
CA SER A 135 8.08 -0.52 0.45
C SER A 135 9.31 -1.23 -0.09
N GLU A 136 9.89 -2.17 0.66
CA GLU A 136 11.04 -2.96 0.18
C GLU A 136 10.65 -3.93 -0.95
N ALA A 137 9.52 -4.63 -0.84
CA ALA A 137 9.01 -5.50 -1.89
C ALA A 137 8.73 -4.73 -3.18
N PHE A 138 8.11 -3.55 -3.07
CA PHE A 138 7.92 -2.61 -4.17
C PHE A 138 9.26 -2.15 -4.75
N THR A 139 10.23 -1.77 -3.90
CA THR A 139 11.56 -1.33 -4.35
C THR A 139 12.28 -2.41 -5.14
N ARG A 140 12.21 -3.67 -4.69
CA ARG A 140 12.81 -4.81 -5.42
C ARG A 140 12.11 -5.04 -6.76
N ALA A 141 10.78 -5.01 -6.78
CA ALA A 141 10.00 -5.15 -8.01
C ALA A 141 10.26 -4.00 -9.00
N TRP A 142 10.41 -2.77 -8.49
CA TRP A 142 10.77 -1.57 -9.23
C TRP A 142 12.14 -1.72 -9.92
N ILE A 143 13.18 -2.06 -9.14
CA ILE A 143 14.53 -2.23 -9.68
C ILE A 143 14.56 -3.27 -10.81
N ALA A 144 13.71 -4.30 -10.74
CA ALA A 144 13.68 -5.37 -11.72
C ALA A 144 13.09 -4.94 -13.08
N ASP A 145 11.99 -4.19 -13.10
CA ASP A 145 11.15 -4.07 -14.30
C ASP A 145 10.47 -2.70 -14.52
N HIS A 146 10.90 -1.66 -13.80
CA HIS A 146 10.24 -0.36 -13.90
C HIS A 146 10.18 0.24 -15.30
N GLU A 147 11.24 0.12 -16.10
CA GLU A 147 11.29 0.68 -17.46
C GLU A 147 10.19 0.11 -18.37
N ASP A 148 9.89 -1.19 -18.25
CA ASP A 148 8.87 -1.86 -19.06
C ASP A 148 7.46 -1.42 -18.63
N MET A 149 7.19 -1.38 -17.32
CA MET A 149 5.87 -0.93 -16.85
C MET A 149 5.64 0.56 -17.15
N ASP A 150 6.64 1.40 -16.94
CA ASP A 150 6.56 2.82 -17.25
C ASP A 150 6.33 3.07 -18.75
N ALA A 151 6.96 2.28 -19.63
CA ALA A 151 6.67 2.30 -21.07
C ALA A 151 5.22 1.90 -21.39
N GLN A 152 4.68 0.87 -20.73
CA GLN A 152 3.29 0.45 -20.92
C GLN A 152 2.30 1.52 -20.44
N CYS A 153 2.54 2.12 -19.27
CA CYS A 153 1.71 3.21 -18.73
C CYS A 153 1.75 4.44 -19.64
N ARG A 154 2.93 4.87 -20.10
CA ARG A 154 3.06 5.96 -21.09
C ARG A 154 2.29 5.67 -22.37
N ALA A 155 2.32 4.44 -22.87
CA ALA A 155 1.58 4.07 -24.08
C ALA A 155 0.06 4.19 -23.87
N ALA A 156 -0.44 3.73 -22.72
CA ALA A 156 -1.86 3.85 -22.35
C ALA A 156 -2.30 5.32 -22.23
N ILE A 157 -1.51 6.13 -21.52
CA ILE A 157 -1.74 7.57 -21.36
C ILE A 157 -1.71 8.29 -22.72
N SER A 158 -0.69 8.02 -23.55
CA SER A 158 -0.58 8.63 -24.87
C SER A 158 -1.79 8.32 -25.74
N ALA A 159 -2.29 7.08 -25.69
CA ALA A 159 -3.51 6.69 -26.40
C ALA A 159 -4.75 7.45 -25.88
N ALA A 160 -4.84 7.71 -24.57
CA ALA A 160 -5.90 8.52 -23.97
C ALA A 160 -5.83 9.99 -24.40
N ILE A 161 -4.63 10.58 -24.44
CA ILE A 161 -4.42 11.96 -24.90
C ILE A 161 -4.83 12.11 -26.38
N VAL A 162 -4.55 11.11 -27.24
CA VAL A 162 -5.05 11.10 -28.63
C VAL A 162 -6.58 11.12 -28.67
N ARG A 163 -7.26 10.33 -27.80
CA ARG A 163 -8.73 10.34 -27.71
C ARG A 163 -9.27 11.68 -27.22
N ALA A 164 -8.56 12.34 -26.31
CA ALA A 164 -8.87 13.68 -25.82
C ALA A 164 -8.64 14.78 -26.86
N GLY A 165 -7.98 14.46 -27.99
CA GLY A 165 -7.85 15.36 -29.14
C GLY A 165 -6.52 16.10 -29.24
N ASP A 166 -5.48 15.71 -28.48
CA ASP A 166 -4.15 16.31 -28.54
C ASP A 166 -3.05 15.33 -28.99
N PRO A 167 -2.96 15.02 -30.31
CA PRO A 167 -1.96 14.07 -30.80
C PRO A 167 -0.51 14.58 -30.68
N ILE A 168 -0.30 15.88 -30.53
CA ILE A 168 1.05 16.45 -30.36
C ILE A 168 1.54 16.14 -28.95
N LEU A 169 0.74 16.46 -27.94
CA LEU A 169 1.04 16.11 -26.55
C LEU A 169 1.18 14.60 -26.37
N ALA A 170 0.33 13.80 -27.01
CA ALA A 170 0.44 12.34 -26.96
C ALA A 170 1.79 11.83 -27.48
N THR A 171 2.31 12.42 -28.57
CA THR A 171 3.62 12.06 -29.10
C THR A 171 4.74 12.44 -28.13
N GLN A 172 4.62 13.58 -27.44
CA GLN A 172 5.57 14.02 -26.43
C GLN A 172 5.59 13.06 -25.25
N VAL A 173 4.42 12.74 -24.68
CA VAL A 173 4.29 11.78 -23.57
C VAL A 173 4.78 10.38 -23.94
N ALA A 174 4.66 9.95 -25.20
CA ALA A 174 5.13 8.63 -25.62
C ALA A 174 6.66 8.47 -25.65
N VAL A 175 7.40 9.56 -25.88
CA VAL A 175 8.86 9.53 -26.13
C VAL A 175 9.68 10.24 -25.06
N SER A 176 9.06 11.14 -24.30
CA SER A 176 9.72 11.85 -23.22
C SER A 176 9.31 11.26 -21.89
N ASP A 177 10.21 11.42 -20.93
CA ASP A 177 9.82 11.47 -19.53
C ASP A 177 8.66 12.49 -19.38
N PRO A 178 7.55 12.14 -18.71
CA PRO A 178 6.38 13.02 -18.55
C PRO A 178 6.69 14.34 -17.82
N ARG A 179 7.91 14.52 -17.31
CA ARG A 179 8.38 15.78 -16.71
C ARG A 179 8.06 17.01 -17.59
N LYS A 180 7.06 17.76 -17.13
CA LYS A 180 6.59 19.11 -17.55
C LYS A 180 5.93 19.16 -18.93
N HIS A 181 4.74 18.56 -19.04
CA HIS A 181 3.77 19.01 -20.03
C HIS A 181 2.72 19.86 -19.32
N ASP A 182 2.53 21.11 -19.78
CA ASP A 182 1.39 21.92 -19.34
C ASP A 182 0.12 21.28 -19.92
N LEU A 183 -0.49 20.37 -19.16
CA LEU A 183 -1.83 19.86 -19.47
C LEU A 183 -2.83 21.01 -19.35
N SER A 184 -3.67 21.19 -20.37
CA SER A 184 -4.85 22.03 -20.20
C SER A 184 -5.86 21.34 -19.27
N ASP A 185 -6.68 22.14 -18.60
CA ASP A 185 -7.75 21.62 -17.72
C ASP A 185 -8.67 20.66 -18.49
N GLU A 186 -8.94 20.93 -19.77
CA GLU A 186 -9.78 20.06 -20.60
C GLU A 186 -9.14 18.68 -20.84
N ILE A 187 -7.83 18.62 -21.07
CA ILE A 187 -7.15 17.32 -21.25
C ILE A 187 -7.08 16.60 -19.91
N PHE A 188 -6.82 17.31 -18.81
CA PHE A 188 -6.82 16.70 -17.48
C PHE A 188 -8.19 16.07 -17.15
N GLU A 189 -9.29 16.81 -17.30
CA GLU A 189 -10.64 16.30 -17.08
C GLU A 189 -10.99 15.13 -18.01
N ALA A 190 -10.54 15.19 -19.27
CA ALA A 190 -10.73 14.10 -20.22
C ALA A 190 -9.99 12.82 -19.81
N LEU A 191 -8.76 12.92 -19.29
CA LEU A 191 -7.99 11.78 -18.79
C LEU A 191 -8.59 11.21 -17.49
N ALA A 192 -8.94 12.09 -16.54
CA ALA A 192 -9.54 11.70 -15.26
C ALA A 192 -10.92 11.03 -15.42
N SER A 193 -11.59 11.22 -16.55
CA SER A 193 -12.86 10.56 -16.88
C SER A 193 -12.77 9.47 -17.96
N ASP A 194 -11.55 9.10 -18.42
CA ASP A 194 -11.35 8.08 -19.45
C ASP A 194 -11.40 6.66 -18.86
N ASP A 195 -12.56 6.00 -18.98
CA ASP A 195 -12.78 4.60 -18.56
C ASP A 195 -11.83 3.60 -19.24
N THR A 196 -11.39 3.88 -20.47
CA THR A 196 -10.47 3.00 -21.20
C THR A 196 -9.07 3.10 -20.63
N LEU A 197 -8.62 4.33 -20.33
CA LEU A 197 -7.36 4.57 -19.63
C LEU A 197 -7.36 3.88 -18.27
N GLN A 198 -8.45 4.04 -17.50
CA GLN A 198 -8.62 3.37 -16.22
C GLN A 198 -8.47 1.85 -16.34
N ALA A 199 -9.18 1.22 -17.28
CA ALA A 199 -9.11 -0.22 -17.50
C ALA A 199 -7.71 -0.70 -17.93
N ASP A 200 -7.04 0.05 -18.81
CA ASP A 200 -5.69 -0.28 -19.27
C ASP A 200 -4.66 -0.19 -18.14
N LEU A 201 -4.69 0.90 -17.35
CA LEU A 201 -3.81 1.05 -16.19
C LEU A 201 -4.05 -0.05 -15.16
N HIS A 202 -5.31 -0.38 -14.87
CA HIS A 202 -5.65 -1.46 -13.96
C HIS A 202 -5.06 -2.80 -14.42
N ARG A 203 -5.16 -3.10 -15.72
CA ARG A 203 -4.60 -4.32 -16.31
C ARG A 203 -3.08 -4.35 -16.23
N ILE A 204 -2.40 -3.24 -16.56
CA ILE A 204 -0.94 -3.13 -16.53
C ILE A 204 -0.43 -3.33 -15.10
N ILE A 205 -0.98 -2.61 -14.13
CA ILE A 205 -0.58 -2.69 -12.73
C ILE A 205 -0.86 -4.08 -12.15
N THR A 206 -2.05 -4.63 -12.42
CA THR A 206 -2.41 -5.99 -11.97
C THR A 206 -1.41 -7.02 -12.49
N ALA A 207 -1.04 -6.95 -13.77
CA ALA A 207 -0.06 -7.86 -14.36
C ALA A 207 1.33 -7.70 -13.72
N TRP A 208 1.73 -6.49 -13.35
CA TRP A 208 2.98 -6.23 -12.63
C TRP A 208 2.94 -6.79 -11.21
N VAL A 209 1.86 -6.55 -10.46
CA VAL A 209 1.63 -7.12 -9.12
C VAL A 209 1.66 -8.66 -9.17
N ASP A 210 1.01 -9.28 -10.15
CA ASP A 210 1.03 -10.73 -10.39
C ASP A 210 2.47 -11.23 -10.67
N LYS A 211 3.20 -10.55 -11.57
CA LYS A 211 4.55 -10.94 -11.98
C LYS A 211 5.53 -10.97 -10.79
N HIS A 212 5.35 -10.06 -9.84
CA HIS A 212 6.22 -9.91 -8.69
C HIS A 212 5.69 -10.53 -7.39
N ASP A 213 4.56 -11.27 -7.47
CA ASP A 213 3.90 -11.91 -6.32
C ASP A 213 3.61 -10.91 -5.17
N LEU A 214 3.24 -9.68 -5.53
CA LEU A 214 3.06 -8.61 -4.55
C LEU A 214 1.72 -8.72 -3.80
N TRP A 215 0.76 -9.53 -4.29
CA TRP A 215 -0.54 -9.67 -3.65
C TRP A 215 -0.48 -10.01 -2.16
N GLU A 216 0.53 -10.77 -1.74
CA GLU A 216 0.70 -11.24 -0.37
C GLU A 216 1.87 -10.54 0.34
N ALA A 217 2.45 -9.50 -0.27
CA ALA A 217 3.57 -8.73 0.29
C ALA A 217 3.13 -7.79 1.42
N GLY A 218 1.84 -7.48 1.50
CA GLY A 218 1.28 -6.68 2.58
C GLY A 218 1.17 -7.48 3.87
N HIS A 219 1.69 -6.92 4.97
CA HIS A 219 1.51 -7.45 6.31
C HIS A 219 0.79 -6.43 7.19
N ALA A 220 -0.08 -6.91 8.08
CA ALA A 220 -0.73 -6.12 9.12
C ALA A 220 -0.49 -6.75 10.50
N LEU A 221 -0.29 -5.92 11.51
CA LEU A 221 -0.09 -6.37 12.87
C LEU A 221 -1.43 -6.31 13.60
N SER A 222 -1.86 -7.44 14.15
CA SER A 222 -3.01 -7.39 15.06
C SER A 222 -2.57 -6.77 16.38
N THR A 223 -2.81 -5.47 16.58
CA THR A 223 -2.42 -4.75 17.81
C THR A 223 -3.02 -5.32 19.08
N SER A 224 -4.16 -6.02 18.99
CA SER A 224 -4.77 -6.76 20.10
C SER A 224 -4.02 -8.03 20.47
N ASN A 225 -3.11 -8.51 19.61
CA ASN A 225 -2.36 -9.75 19.76
C ASN A 225 -0.85 -9.51 19.94
N VAL A 226 -0.45 -8.28 20.30
CA VAL A 226 0.93 -7.95 20.63
C VAL A 226 1.19 -8.24 22.11
N GLU A 227 2.14 -9.12 22.37
CA GLU A 227 2.61 -9.49 23.69
C GLU A 227 3.93 -8.80 24.00
N LYS A 228 4.03 -8.21 25.19
CA LYS A 228 5.26 -7.57 25.66
C LYS A 228 6.01 -8.51 26.59
N HIS A 229 7.27 -8.73 26.31
CA HIS A 229 8.20 -9.48 27.14
C HIS A 229 9.17 -8.48 27.79
N PHE A 230 9.17 -8.45 29.11
CA PHE A 230 10.04 -7.56 29.87
C PHE A 230 11.34 -8.28 30.21
N ALA A 231 12.42 -7.50 30.21
CA ALA A 231 13.74 -7.92 30.69
C ALA A 231 13.63 -8.63 32.04
N ILE A 232 14.33 -9.76 32.19
CA ILE A 232 14.45 -10.41 33.49
C ILE A 232 15.36 -9.53 34.33
N MET A 233 14.79 -8.80 35.29
CA MET A 233 15.63 -8.05 36.22
C MET A 233 16.53 -9.03 36.99
N PRO A 234 17.85 -8.81 37.04
CA PRO A 234 18.71 -9.62 37.88
C PRO A 234 18.19 -9.54 39.32
N ALA A 235 18.15 -10.68 40.00
CA ALA A 235 17.74 -10.73 41.39
C ALA A 235 18.56 -9.69 42.17
N PRO A 236 17.93 -8.87 43.04
CA PRO A 236 18.67 -7.88 43.80
C PRO A 236 19.80 -8.59 44.56
N GLU A 237 21.04 -8.11 44.39
CA GLU A 237 22.17 -8.62 45.16
C GLU A 237 21.79 -8.49 46.64
N VAL A 238 21.67 -9.63 47.32
CA VAL A 238 21.44 -9.63 48.76
C VAL A 238 22.76 -9.17 49.39
N PRO A 239 22.82 -7.98 50.01
CA PRO A 239 24.06 -7.50 50.63
C PRO A 239 24.50 -8.50 51.70
N ALA A 240 25.79 -8.86 51.65
CA ALA A 240 26.43 -9.80 52.57
C ALA A 240 26.48 -9.27 54.01
#